data_AF-A0A811RT49-F1
#
_entry.id   AF-A0A811RT49-F1
#
_cell.length_a   1.000
_cell.length_b   1.000
_cell.length_c   1.000
_cell.angle_alpha   90.00
_cell.angle_beta   90.00
_cell.angle_gamma   90.00
#
_symmetry.space_group_name_H-M   'P 1'
#
loop_
_entity.id
_entity.type
_entity.pdbx_description
1 polymer ?
#
loop_
_entity_poly.entity_id
_entity_poly.type
_entity_poly.pdbx_seq_one_letter_code
_entity_poly.pdbx_strand_id
1 'polypeptide(L)'
;MEDWAMVDMWLQVEAHQHHPAAAAIARECIAAPTLLGRVPNQTVIDENIKKLKKVLEVYETWLSKCRYLAGDFLSLADLSHFTVMHYFMGTEYAALVEACPHVKAWWEELAARPAAKKVAGFLTTGSGVALVSPLKFSPSMRDVVSDLEHALNKLQPCRRVQMQAKEM
;
A
#
# COMPACT_ATOMS: atom_id res chain seq x y z
N MET A 1 28.56 1.08 -3.36
CA MET A 1 27.87 1.64 -4.55
C MET A 1 26.77 0.69 -5.01
N GLU A 2 27.05 -0.62 -5.03
CA GLU A 2 26.07 -1.68 -5.30
C GLU A 2 24.86 -1.64 -4.35
N ASP A 3 25.08 -1.42 -3.04
CA ASP A 3 24.00 -1.31 -2.05
C ASP A 3 22.96 -0.22 -2.38
N TRP A 4 23.40 0.96 -2.83
CA TRP A 4 22.49 2.06 -3.19
C TRP A 4 21.70 1.76 -4.48
N ALA A 5 22.33 1.12 -5.46
CA ALA A 5 21.64 0.72 -6.68
C ALA A 5 20.54 -0.30 -6.37
N MET A 6 20.78 -1.22 -5.43
CA MET A 6 19.77 -2.17 -4.96
C MET A 6 18.64 -1.49 -4.20
N VAL A 7 18.95 -0.51 -3.33
CA VAL A 7 17.93 0.31 -2.67
C VAL A 7 17.05 1.03 -3.70
N ASP A 8 17.65 1.70 -4.68
CA ASP A 8 16.90 2.42 -5.71
C ASP A 8 16.05 1.48 -6.55
N MET A 9 16.59 0.32 -6.95
CA MET A 9 15.83 -0.68 -7.70
C MET A 9 14.58 -1.13 -6.91
N TRP A 10 14.73 -1.50 -5.63
CA TRP A 10 13.61 -1.97 -4.83
C TRP A 10 12.61 -0.85 -4.49
N LEU A 11 13.05 0.40 -4.40
CA LEU A 11 12.14 1.55 -4.34
C LEU A 11 11.31 1.69 -5.62
N GLN A 12 11.90 1.47 -6.80
CA GLN A 12 11.15 1.48 -8.06
C GLN A 12 10.16 0.32 -8.14
N VAL A 13 10.55 -0.88 -7.68
CA VAL A 13 9.66 -2.04 -7.59
C VAL A 13 8.50 -1.75 -6.64
N GLU A 14 8.78 -1.16 -5.48
CA GLU A 14 7.77 -0.75 -4.52
C GLU A 14 6.75 0.20 -5.16
N ALA A 15 7.23 1.31 -5.73
CA ALA A 15 6.38 2.37 -6.25
C ALA A 15 5.52 1.94 -7.45
N HIS A 16 6.03 1.05 -8.30
CA HIS A 16 5.38 0.73 -9.58
C HIS A 16 4.70 -0.63 -9.62
N GLN A 17 5.12 -1.59 -8.78
CA GLN A 17 4.60 -2.96 -8.81
C GLN A 17 3.83 -3.30 -7.53
N HIS A 18 4.43 -3.06 -6.36
CA HIS A 18 3.84 -3.44 -5.08
C HIS A 18 2.74 -2.45 -4.63
N HIS A 19 3.10 -1.17 -4.46
CA HIS A 19 2.24 -0.14 -3.90
C HIS A 19 0.91 0.00 -4.66
N PRO A 20 0.86 0.09 -6.01
CA PRO A 20 -0.39 0.30 -6.71
C PRO A 20 -1.40 -0.84 -6.50
N ALA A 21 -0.91 -2.09 -6.41
CA ALA A 21 -1.76 -3.26 -6.17
C ALA A 21 -2.24 -3.33 -4.72
N ALA A 22 -1.33 -3.22 -3.75
CA ALA A 22 -1.66 -3.29 -2.33
C ALA A 22 -2.56 -2.11 -1.89
N ALA A 23 -2.26 -0.89 -2.33
CA ALA A 23 -3.05 0.29 -2.03
C ALA A 23 -4.45 0.21 -2.65
N ALA A 24 -4.60 -0.44 -3.80
CA ALA A 24 -5.93 -0.62 -4.39
C ALA A 24 -6.82 -1.55 -3.58
N ILE A 25 -6.27 -2.64 -3.05
CA ILE A 25 -6.99 -3.54 -2.16
C ILE A 25 -7.35 -2.81 -0.86
N ALA A 26 -6.39 -2.15 -0.22
CA ALA A 26 -6.61 -1.42 1.02
C ALA A 26 -7.65 -0.30 0.86
N ARG A 27 -7.65 0.42 -0.26
CA ARG A 27 -8.65 1.47 -0.53
C ARG A 27 -10.06 0.89 -0.62
N GLU A 28 -10.25 -0.20 -1.35
CA GLU A 28 -11.58 -0.81 -1.46
C GLU A 28 -12.03 -1.45 -0.14
N CYS A 29 -11.13 -2.09 0.60
CA CYS A 29 -11.47 -2.79 1.84
C CYS A 29 -11.67 -1.85 3.04
N ILE A 30 -10.94 -0.73 3.08
CA ILE A 30 -10.91 0.18 4.24
C ILE A 30 -11.53 1.52 3.85
N ALA A 31 -10.90 2.27 2.96
CA ALA A 31 -11.31 3.65 2.68
C ALA A 31 -12.71 3.76 2.06
N ALA A 32 -13.08 2.85 1.16
CA ALA A 32 -14.40 2.87 0.53
C ALA A 32 -15.54 2.77 1.57
N PRO A 33 -15.58 1.77 2.47
CA PRO A 33 -16.61 1.72 3.50
C PRO A 33 -16.43 2.76 4.61
N THR A 34 -15.21 3.02 5.09
CA THR A 34 -15.01 3.84 6.30
C THR A 34 -14.94 5.34 6.05
N LEU A 35 -14.45 5.78 4.89
CA LEU A 35 -14.27 7.19 4.56
C LEU A 35 -15.29 7.68 3.52
N LEU A 36 -15.64 6.84 2.55
CA LEU A 36 -16.48 7.23 1.42
C LEU A 36 -17.92 6.72 1.50
N GLY A 37 -18.23 5.82 2.45
CA GLY A 37 -19.56 5.19 2.58
C GLY A 37 -19.99 4.37 1.35
N ARG A 38 -19.01 3.82 0.62
CA ARG A 38 -19.23 3.03 -0.60
C ARG A 38 -19.01 1.55 -0.33
N VAL A 39 -19.75 0.72 -1.07
CA VAL A 39 -19.52 -0.73 -1.08
C VAL A 39 -18.20 -1.02 -1.83
N PRO A 40 -17.31 -1.87 -1.27
CA PRO A 40 -16.07 -2.27 -1.94
C PRO A 40 -16.31 -2.84 -3.34
N ASN A 41 -15.49 -2.45 -4.32
CA ASN A 41 -15.55 -3.04 -5.65
C ASN A 41 -14.74 -4.34 -5.73
N GLN A 42 -15.44 -5.48 -5.67
CA GLN A 42 -14.80 -6.80 -5.68
C GLN A 42 -13.99 -7.06 -6.96
N THR A 43 -14.42 -6.59 -8.12
CA THR A 43 -13.67 -6.75 -9.38
C THR A 43 -12.30 -6.09 -9.28
N VAL A 44 -12.23 -4.88 -8.72
CA VAL A 44 -10.96 -4.16 -8.51
C VAL A 44 -10.08 -4.92 -7.51
N ILE A 45 -10.66 -5.47 -6.45
CA ILE A 45 -9.93 -6.27 -5.47
C ILE A 45 -9.33 -7.52 -6.13
N ASP A 46 -10.14 -8.32 -6.82
CA ASP A 46 -9.72 -9.58 -7.45
C ASP A 46 -8.62 -9.38 -8.49
N GLU A 47 -8.72 -8.32 -9.30
CA GLU A 47 -7.69 -7.96 -10.27
C GLU A 47 -6.36 -7.61 -9.60
N ASN A 48 -6.39 -6.85 -8.50
CA ASN A 48 -5.18 -6.45 -7.79
C ASN A 48 -4.60 -7.58 -6.93
N ILE A 49 -5.41 -8.51 -6.42
CA ILE A 49 -4.93 -9.74 -5.77
C ILE A 49 -4.06 -10.54 -6.74
N LYS A 50 -4.52 -10.71 -8.00
CA LYS A 50 -3.74 -11.44 -9.03
C LYS A 50 -2.40 -10.78 -9.31
N LYS A 51 -2.36 -9.44 -9.33
CA LYS A 51 -1.10 -8.68 -9.52
C LYS A 51 -0.20 -8.81 -8.30
N LEU A 52 -0.75 -8.61 -7.10
CA LEU A 52 0.00 -8.66 -5.86
C LEU A 52 0.60 -10.05 -5.62
N LYS A 53 -0.13 -11.13 -5.90
CA LYS A 53 0.41 -12.51 -5.81
C LYS A 53 1.70 -12.69 -6.61
N LYS A 54 1.73 -12.24 -7.86
CA LYS A 54 2.93 -12.32 -8.70
C LYS A 54 4.10 -11.52 -8.13
N VAL A 55 3.82 -10.35 -7.55
CA VAL A 55 4.84 -9.53 -6.89
C VAL A 55 5.36 -10.26 -5.64
N LEU A 56 4.47 -10.80 -4.81
CA LEU A 56 4.82 -11.54 -3.60
C LEU A 56 5.64 -12.81 -3.91
N GLU A 57 5.39 -13.51 -5.03
CA GLU A 57 6.22 -14.64 -5.47
C GLU A 57 7.69 -14.24 -5.74
N VAL A 58 7.89 -13.06 -6.34
CA VAL A 58 9.23 -12.50 -6.57
C VAL A 58 9.88 -12.11 -5.23
N TYR A 59 9.12 -11.45 -4.35
CA TYR A 59 9.60 -11.05 -3.02
C TYR A 59 9.97 -12.28 -2.19
N GLU A 60 9.14 -13.32 -2.20
CA GLU A 60 9.38 -14.57 -1.49
C GLU A 60 10.66 -15.26 -1.96
N THR A 61 10.85 -15.33 -3.28
CA THR A 61 12.08 -15.88 -3.87
C THR A 61 13.30 -15.05 -3.49
N TRP A 62 13.17 -13.72 -3.47
CA TRP A 62 14.27 -12.82 -3.12
C TRP A 62 14.63 -12.88 -1.64
N LEU A 63 13.63 -12.79 -0.76
CA LEU A 63 13.78 -12.80 0.70
C LEU A 63 14.16 -14.19 1.24
N SER A 64 14.05 -15.25 0.43
CA SER A 64 14.68 -16.55 0.75
C SER A 64 16.21 -16.50 0.70
N LYS A 65 16.80 -15.50 0.02
CA LYS A 65 18.24 -15.36 -0.18
C LYS A 65 18.84 -14.17 0.57
N CYS A 66 18.05 -13.11 0.74
CA CYS A 66 18.47 -11.87 1.40
C CYS A 66 17.56 -11.59 2.60
N ARG A 67 18.13 -11.05 3.68
CA ARG A 67 17.34 -10.72 4.88
C ARG A 67 16.37 -9.56 4.66
N TYR A 68 16.77 -8.58 3.85
CA TYR A 68 16.02 -7.39 3.47
C TYR A 68 16.03 -7.22 1.96
N LEU A 69 15.24 -6.28 1.44
CA LEU A 69 15.13 -6.06 0.00
C LEU A 69 16.48 -5.66 -0.61
N ALA A 70 17.20 -4.74 0.02
CA ALA A 70 18.51 -4.29 -0.46
C ALA A 70 19.70 -5.20 -0.05
N GLY A 71 19.46 -6.38 0.52
CA GLY A 71 20.50 -7.32 0.97
C GLY A 71 20.41 -7.60 2.46
N ASP A 72 21.53 -7.48 3.18
CA ASP A 72 21.62 -7.88 4.60
C ASP A 72 21.41 -6.75 5.61
N PHE A 73 21.07 -5.55 5.12
CA PHE A 73 20.80 -4.37 5.96
C PHE A 73 19.40 -3.79 5.69
N LEU A 74 18.78 -3.25 6.75
CA LEU A 74 17.53 -2.51 6.63
C LEU A 74 17.76 -1.21 5.87
N SER A 75 16.94 -0.95 4.85
CA SER A 75 17.10 0.19 3.97
C SER A 75 15.82 1.00 3.80
N LEU A 76 15.91 2.13 3.10
CA LEU A 76 14.74 2.91 2.70
C LEU A 76 13.76 2.09 1.86
N ALA A 77 14.26 1.12 1.08
CA ALA A 77 13.40 0.23 0.31
C ALA A 77 12.49 -0.60 1.19
N ASP A 78 12.93 -1.06 2.37
CA ASP A 78 12.07 -1.80 3.30
C ASP A 78 11.06 -0.87 3.98
N LEU A 79 11.53 0.32 4.39
CA LEU A 79 10.72 1.30 5.11
C LEU A 79 9.59 1.88 4.25
N SER A 80 9.78 2.05 2.94
CA SER A 80 8.76 2.61 2.04
C SER A 80 7.52 1.72 1.97
N HIS A 81 7.67 0.40 2.13
CA HIS A 81 6.54 -0.54 2.13
C HIS A 81 5.65 -0.44 3.37
N PHE A 82 6.15 0.15 4.46
CA PHE A 82 5.53 0.02 5.78
C PHE A 82 4.08 0.50 5.80
N THR A 83 3.82 1.71 5.28
CA THR A 83 2.49 2.33 5.36
C THR A 83 1.44 1.52 4.61
N VAL A 84 1.72 1.13 3.36
CA VAL A 84 0.76 0.39 2.54
C VAL A 84 0.56 -1.03 3.07
N MET A 85 1.63 -1.68 3.54
CA MET A 85 1.56 -3.00 4.17
C MET A 85 0.76 -2.98 5.47
N HIS A 86 0.93 -1.95 6.31
CA HIS A 86 0.15 -1.81 7.55
C HIS A 86 -1.36 -1.78 7.30
N TYR A 87 -1.79 -1.02 6.30
CA TYR A 87 -3.21 -1.02 5.90
C TYR A 87 -3.63 -2.35 5.26
N PHE A 88 -2.81 -2.90 4.36
CA PHE A 88 -3.12 -4.18 3.69
C PHE A 88 -3.28 -5.33 4.68
N MET A 89 -2.39 -5.43 5.66
CA MET A 89 -2.43 -6.45 6.72
C MET A 89 -3.61 -6.28 7.68
N GLY A 90 -4.26 -5.11 7.69
CA GLY A 90 -5.53 -4.88 8.39
C GLY A 90 -6.76 -5.36 7.61
N THR A 91 -6.60 -5.93 6.41
CA THR A 91 -7.69 -6.47 5.58
C THR A 91 -7.81 -7.98 5.70
N GLU A 92 -8.92 -8.55 5.23
CA GLU A 92 -9.11 -10.01 5.12
C GLU A 92 -8.11 -10.69 4.16
N TYR A 93 -7.38 -9.91 3.33
CA TYR A 93 -6.40 -10.41 2.37
C TYR A 93 -4.98 -10.53 2.94
N ALA A 94 -4.78 -10.26 4.24
CA ALA A 94 -3.51 -10.48 4.93
C ALA A 94 -2.97 -11.92 4.74
N ALA A 95 -3.88 -12.90 4.57
CA ALA A 95 -3.57 -14.29 4.27
C ALA A 95 -2.63 -14.48 3.05
N LEU A 96 -2.61 -13.53 2.10
CA LEU A 96 -1.68 -13.56 0.96
C LEU A 96 -0.23 -13.42 1.40
N VAL A 97 0.05 -12.56 2.37
CA VAL A 97 1.40 -12.38 2.95
C VAL A 97 1.69 -13.53 3.90
N GLU A 98 0.72 -13.97 4.68
CA GLU A 98 0.89 -15.07 5.63
C GLU A 98 1.25 -16.41 4.95
N ALA A 99 0.82 -16.60 3.70
CA ALA A 99 1.16 -17.76 2.87
C ALA A 99 2.60 -17.74 2.32
N CYS A 100 3.29 -16.60 2.40
CA CYS A 100 4.67 -16.40 1.94
C CYS A 100 5.61 -16.31 3.16
N PRO A 101 6.23 -17.40 3.61
CA PRO A 101 6.94 -17.43 4.89
C PRO A 101 8.10 -16.44 5.00
N HIS A 102 8.87 -16.21 3.93
CA HIS A 102 9.98 -15.25 3.97
C HIS A 102 9.47 -13.80 3.92
N VAL A 103 8.44 -13.52 3.11
CA VAL A 103 7.78 -12.20 3.12
C VAL A 103 7.15 -11.91 4.48
N LYS A 104 6.45 -12.89 5.06
CA LYS A 104 5.85 -12.79 6.39
C LYS A 104 6.90 -12.46 7.44
N ALA A 105 7.99 -13.22 7.48
CA ALA A 105 9.07 -13.00 8.44
C ALA A 105 9.69 -11.59 8.30
N TRP A 106 9.93 -11.15 7.06
CA TRP A 106 10.40 -9.79 6.76
C TRP A 106 9.43 -8.72 7.27
N TRP A 107 8.13 -8.88 7.00
CA TRP A 107 7.10 -7.94 7.45
C TRP A 107 6.99 -7.91 8.98
N GLU A 108 6.95 -9.06 9.65
CA GLU A 108 6.87 -9.15 11.10
C GLU A 108 8.08 -8.49 11.77
N GLU A 109 9.28 -8.69 11.23
CA GLU A 109 10.49 -8.05 11.73
C GLU A 109 10.43 -6.52 11.52
N LEU A 110 9.95 -6.06 10.36
CA LEU A 110 9.77 -4.63 10.08
C LEU A 110 8.76 -3.99 11.05
N ALA A 111 7.60 -4.63 11.23
CA ALA A 111 6.52 -4.16 12.08
C ALA A 111 6.82 -4.24 13.58
N ALA A 112 7.69 -5.14 14.01
CA ALA A 112 8.09 -5.28 15.41
C ALA A 112 8.92 -4.09 15.93
N ARG A 113 9.53 -3.30 15.03
CA ARG A 113 10.43 -2.19 15.38
C ARG A 113 9.72 -1.09 16.17
N PRO A 114 10.36 -0.49 17.19
CA PRO A 114 9.76 0.60 17.97
C PRO A 114 9.29 1.79 17.11
N ALA A 115 10.07 2.16 16.09
CA ALA A 115 9.71 3.22 15.16
C ALA A 115 8.45 2.85 14.34
N ALA A 116 8.39 1.62 13.83
CA ALA A 116 7.24 1.09 13.11
C ALA A 116 5.97 1.08 13.98
N LYS A 117 6.06 0.58 15.21
CA LYS A 117 4.94 0.62 16.19
C LYS A 117 4.47 2.03 16.48
N LYS A 118 5.39 3.00 16.61
CA LYS A 118 5.06 4.41 16.79
C LYS A 118 4.30 4.96 15.58
N VAL A 119 4.74 4.65 14.36
CA VAL A 119 4.06 5.06 13.12
C VAL A 119 2.69 4.39 13.01
N ALA A 120 2.59 3.09 13.26
CA ALA A 120 1.33 2.34 13.29
C ALA A 120 0.29 2.94 14.23
N GLY A 121 0.72 3.46 15.39
CA GLY A 121 -0.16 4.18 16.31
C GLY A 121 -0.84 5.43 15.72
N PHE A 122 -0.24 6.04 14.68
CA PHE A 122 -0.85 7.13 13.92
C PHE A 122 -1.70 6.65 12.73
N LEU A 123 -1.52 5.41 12.27
CA LEU A 123 -2.20 4.82 11.12
C LEU A 123 -3.36 3.94 11.60
N THR A 124 -4.53 4.54 11.84
CA THR A 124 -5.70 3.83 12.37
C THR A 124 -6.34 2.92 11.33
N THR A 125 -6.33 1.60 11.56
CA THR A 125 -6.95 0.56 10.71
C THR A 125 -8.26 0.07 11.33
N GLY A 126 -9.33 0.86 11.25
CA GLY A 126 -10.75 0.45 11.28
C GLY A 126 -11.35 -0.37 12.46
N SER A 127 -10.57 -0.97 13.36
CA SER A 127 -11.07 -1.93 14.38
C SER A 127 -11.31 -1.32 15.77
N GLY A 128 -11.32 0.01 15.86
CA GLY A 128 -11.71 0.73 17.06
C GLY A 128 -12.57 1.93 16.69
N VAL A 129 -13.88 1.72 16.50
CA VAL A 129 -14.83 2.83 16.54
C VAL A 129 -14.97 3.28 17.99
N ALA A 130 -14.02 4.10 18.44
CA ALA A 130 -14.30 5.16 19.38
C ALA A 130 -14.45 6.44 18.55
N LEU A 131 -15.67 6.69 18.09
CA LEU A 131 -16.13 8.04 17.75
C LEU A 131 -16.07 8.89 19.03
N VAL A 132 -14.88 9.34 19.42
CA VAL A 132 -14.68 10.48 20.33
C VAL A 132 -13.40 11.22 19.97
N SER A 133 -13.28 11.56 18.69
CA SER A 133 -12.76 12.83 18.19
C SER A 133 -12.94 12.82 16.67
N PRO A 134 -13.44 13.90 16.04
CA PRO A 134 -13.34 14.01 14.60
C PRO A 134 -11.87 13.84 14.24
N LEU A 135 -11.57 13.04 13.22
CA LEU A 135 -10.26 12.97 12.57
C LEU A 135 -9.72 14.40 12.43
N LYS A 136 -8.89 14.83 13.38
CA LYS A 136 -8.09 16.04 13.24
C LYS A 136 -6.93 15.64 12.37
N PHE A 137 -7.23 15.44 11.08
CA PHE A 137 -6.24 15.65 10.05
C PHE A 137 -5.58 17.00 10.38
N SER A 138 -4.24 17.03 10.46
CA SER A 138 -3.54 18.30 10.54
C SER A 138 -4.01 19.17 9.37
N PRO A 139 -4.04 20.51 9.51
CA PRO A 139 -4.42 21.40 8.41
C PRO A 139 -3.76 20.99 7.09
N SER A 140 -2.46 20.71 7.15
CA SER A 140 -1.67 20.18 6.03
C SER A 140 -2.20 18.89 5.40
N MET A 141 -2.70 17.94 6.19
CA MET A 141 -3.19 16.67 5.65
C MET A 141 -4.59 16.81 5.02
N ARG A 142 -5.41 17.77 5.47
CA ARG A 142 -6.68 18.12 4.80
C ARG A 142 -6.44 18.79 3.47
N ASP A 143 -5.45 19.66 3.41
CA ASP A 143 -5.07 20.36 2.19
C ASP A 143 -4.60 19.35 1.14
N VAL A 144 -3.77 18.37 1.52
CA VAL A 144 -3.31 17.30 0.62
C VAL A 144 -4.45 16.42 0.11
N VAL A 145 -5.42 16.05 0.96
CA VAL A 145 -6.58 15.26 0.53
C VAL A 145 -7.48 16.06 -0.41
N SER A 146 -7.73 17.34 -0.11
CA SER A 146 -8.47 18.26 -0.97
C SER A 146 -7.77 18.47 -2.32
N ASP A 147 -6.45 18.62 -2.31
CA ASP A 147 -5.64 18.78 -3.52
C ASP A 147 -5.62 17.51 -4.36
N LEU A 148 -5.58 16.33 -3.72
CA LEU A 148 -5.70 15.05 -4.40
C LEU A 148 -7.09 14.83 -5.00
N GLU A 149 -8.16 15.14 -4.27
CA GLU A 149 -9.54 15.07 -4.79
C GLU A 149 -9.76 16.05 -5.93
N HIS A 150 -9.22 17.26 -5.83
CA HIS A 150 -9.27 18.27 -6.89
C HIS A 150 -8.46 17.86 -8.11
N ALA A 151 -7.26 17.30 -7.92
CA ALA A 151 -6.43 16.77 -8.99
C ALA A 151 -7.10 15.56 -9.68
N LEU A 152 -7.71 14.66 -8.91
CA LEU A 152 -8.42 13.50 -9.43
C LEU A 152 -9.66 13.91 -10.24
N ASN A 153 -10.43 14.88 -9.76
CA ASN A 153 -11.58 15.45 -10.49
C ASN A 153 -11.14 16.20 -11.75
N LYS A 154 -9.98 16.87 -11.74
CA LYS A 154 -9.40 17.51 -12.94
C LYS A 154 -8.88 16.52 -13.98
N LEU A 155 -8.63 15.26 -13.60
CA LEU A 155 -8.22 14.19 -14.51
C LEU A 155 -9.41 13.42 -15.11
N GLN A 156 -10.62 13.55 -14.56
CA GLN A 156 -11.84 12.93 -15.12
C GLN A 156 -12.20 13.41 -16.55
N PRO A 157 -12.03 14.69 -16.94
CA PRO A 157 -12.29 15.15 -18.30
C PRO A 157 -11.40 14.48 -19.36
N CYS A 158 -10.15 14.14 -19.03
CA CYS A 158 -9.22 13.50 -19.97
C CYS A 158 -9.59 12.05 -20.30
N ARG A 159 -10.23 11.31 -19.38
CA ARG A 159 -10.70 9.94 -19.68
C ARG A 159 -11.90 9.90 -20.63
N ARG A 160 -12.75 10.94 -20.62
CA ARG A 160 -13.93 11.01 -21.49
C ARG A 160 -13.56 11.36 -22.93
N VAL A 161 -12.51 12.18 -23.14
CA VAL A 161 -11.98 12.51 -24.48
C VAL A 161 -11.19 11.34 -25.09
N GLN A 162 -10.46 10.55 -24.30
CA GLN A 162 -9.72 9.40 -24.83
C GLN A 162 -10.61 8.19 -25.23
N MET A 163 -11.80 8.04 -24.63
CA MET A 163 -12.74 6.99 -25.08
C MET A 163 -13.46 7.36 -26.39
N GLN A 164 -13.72 8.64 -26.66
CA GLN A 164 -14.34 9.06 -27.93
C GLN A 164 -13.36 9.05 -29.12
N ALA A 165 -12.05 9.13 -28.87
CA ALA A 165 -11.03 9.03 -29.92
C ALA A 165 -10.70 7.58 -30.34
N LYS A 166 -11.31 6.57 -29.71
CA LYS A 166 -11.14 5.14 -30.05
C LYS A 166 -12.32 4.55 -30.83
N GLU A 167 -13.37 5.33 -31.04
CA GLU A 167 -14.57 4.95 -31.81
C GLU A 167 -14.68 5.72 -33.15
N MET A 168 -13.58 6.32 -33.60
CA MET A 168 -13.42 6.87 -34.96
C MET A 168 -12.33 6.14 -35.72
#